data_AF-A0A221ZMN1-F1
#
_entry.id   AF-A0A221ZMN1-F1
#
_cell.length_a   1.000
_cell.length_b   1.000
_cell.length_c   1.000
_cell.angle_alpha   90.00
_cell.angle_beta   90.00
_cell.angle_gamma   90.00
#
_symmetry.space_group_name_H-M   'P 1'
#
loop_
_entity.id
_entity.type
_entity.pdbx_description
1 polymer ?
#
loop_
_entity_poly.entity_id
_entity_poly.type
_entity_poly.pdbx_seq_one_letter_code
_entity_poly.pdbx_strand_id
1 'polypeptide(L)'
;MVLHAILQKDDVTHVTVIEKEQDVINLVAASFATDLRVEIINADAMEYCPPAGVTYNACWHDIWTDFATANLAQMDKLESKYRDICDWQGSWGREECEQKLIEFQNLEAD
;
A
#
# COMPACT_ATOMS: atom_id res chain seq x y z
N MET A 1 -5.19 -0.52 -12.11
CA MET A 1 -4.12 0.10 -11.30
C MET A 1 -4.74 1.14 -10.39
N VAL A 2 -4.53 1.02 -9.07
CA VAL A 2 -5.26 1.76 -8.03
C VAL A 2 -5.12 3.28 -8.17
N LEU A 3 -3.93 3.77 -8.55
CA LEU A 3 -3.67 5.21 -8.74
C LEU A 3 -4.66 5.86 -9.72
N HIS A 4 -5.00 5.20 -10.82
CA HIS A 4 -5.94 5.77 -11.80
C HIS A 4 -7.32 6.01 -11.19
N ALA A 5 -7.80 5.11 -10.33
CA ALA A 5 -9.08 5.24 -9.63
C ALA A 5 -9.02 6.34 -8.55
N ILE A 6 -7.91 6.43 -7.81
CA ILE A 6 -7.68 7.50 -6.83
C ILE A 6 -7.78 8.88 -7.51
N LEU A 7 -7.15 9.04 -8.67
CA LEU A 7 -7.11 10.32 -9.39
C LEU A 7 -8.44 10.74 -10.03
N GLN A 8 -9.44 9.85 -10.10
CA GLN A 8 -10.81 10.19 -10.50
C GLN A 8 -11.58 10.95 -9.40
N LYS A 9 -11.06 10.99 -8.18
CA LYS A 9 -11.68 11.72 -7.09
C LYS A 9 -11.20 13.18 -7.09
N ASP A 10 -12.16 14.11 -7.14
CA ASP A 10 -11.89 15.55 -7.19
C ASP A 10 -11.33 16.12 -5.87
N ASP A 11 -11.58 15.43 -4.75
CA ASP A 11 -11.11 15.80 -3.41
C ASP A 11 -9.65 15.41 -3.15
N VAL A 12 -9.04 14.61 -4.03
CA VAL A 12 -7.63 14.23 -3.93
C VAL A 12 -6.75 15.37 -4.46
N THR A 13 -5.93 15.92 -3.57
CA THR A 13 -5.01 17.03 -3.86
C THR A 13 -3.56 16.60 -4.03
N HIS A 14 -3.16 15.46 -3.46
CA HIS A 14 -1.82 14.91 -3.55
C HIS A 14 -1.82 13.38 -3.37
N VAL A 15 -0.93 12.68 -4.06
CA VAL A 15 -0.70 11.24 -3.93
C VAL A 15 0.80 10.96 -3.99
N THR A 16 1.33 10.32 -2.95
CA THR A 16 2.69 9.76 -2.95
C THR A 16 2.62 8.27 -3.27
N VAL A 17 3.28 7.85 -4.35
CA VAL A 17 3.43 6.45 -4.74
C VAL A 17 4.84 6.00 -4.37
N ILE A 18 4.94 5.00 -3.50
CA ILE A 18 6.21 4.38 -3.13
C ILE A 18 6.29 3.05 -3.87
N GLU A 19 7.20 2.95 -4.85
CA GLU A 19 7.40 1.76 -5.66
C GLU A 19 8.85 1.32 -5.57
N LYS A 20 9.07 0.04 -5.26
CA LYS A 20 10.42 -0.51 -5.04
C LYS A 20 11.13 -0.82 -6.35
N GLU A 21 10.40 -1.30 -7.34
CA GLU A 21 10.97 -1.81 -8.58
C GLU A 21 11.03 -0.71 -9.66
N GLN A 22 12.24 -0.26 -9.98
CA GLN A 22 12.47 0.81 -10.98
C GLN A 22 11.88 0.46 -12.35
N ASP A 23 11.88 -0.82 -12.73
CA ASP A 23 11.30 -1.27 -14.01
C ASP A 23 9.78 -1.08 -14.07
N VAL A 24 9.08 -1.22 -12.94
CA VAL A 24 7.64 -0.94 -12.85
C VAL A 24 7.39 0.56 -13.03
N ILE A 25 8.19 1.41 -12.35
CA ILE A 25 8.13 2.87 -12.52
C ILE A 25 8.35 3.25 -13.98
N ASN A 26 9.39 2.71 -14.61
CA ASN A 26 9.71 2.98 -16.01
C ASN A 26 8.56 2.60 -16.96
N LEU A 27 7.81 1.55 -16.63
CA LEU A 27 6.68 1.07 -17.41
C LEU A 27 5.45 1.99 -17.29
N VAL A 28 5.16 2.54 -16.10
CA VAL A 28 3.87 3.19 -15.82
C VAL A 28 3.92 4.69 -15.57
N ALA A 29 5.04 5.24 -15.09
CA ALA A 29 5.14 6.63 -14.61
C ALA A 29 4.80 7.67 -15.69
N ALA A 30 5.14 7.39 -16.95
CA ALA A 30 4.82 8.28 -18.08
C ALA A 30 3.31 8.58 -18.21
N SER A 31 2.45 7.66 -17.76
CA SER A 31 1.00 7.85 -17.77
C SER A 31 0.51 8.90 -16.77
N PHE A 32 1.35 9.28 -15.80
CA PHE A 32 1.04 10.24 -14.73
C PHE A 32 1.90 11.49 -14.76
N ALA A 33 2.82 11.61 -15.72
CA ALA A 33 3.81 12.68 -15.78
C ALA A 33 3.21 14.09 -15.86
N THR A 34 1.94 14.22 -16.29
CA THR A 34 1.23 15.51 -16.39
C THR A 34 0.29 15.78 -15.21
N ASP A 35 0.07 14.82 -14.31
CA ASP A 35 -0.79 15.03 -13.14
C ASP A 35 0.05 15.55 -11.97
N LEU A 36 -0.05 16.85 -11.70
CA LEU A 36 0.74 17.54 -10.67
C LEU A 36 0.44 17.07 -9.24
N ARG A 37 -0.61 16.26 -9.05
CA ARG A 37 -0.94 15.68 -7.74
C ARG A 37 -0.05 14.49 -7.41
N VAL A 38 0.59 13.87 -8.41
CA VAL A 38 1.31 12.59 -8.26
C VAL A 38 2.80 12.82 -8.03
N GLU A 39 3.32 12.23 -6.96
CA GLU A 39 4.74 12.06 -6.71
C GLU A 39 5.07 10.57 -6.68
N ILE A 40 6.01 10.11 -7.52
CA ILE A 40 6.46 8.71 -7.54
C ILE A 40 7.87 8.65 -6.99
N ILE A 41 8.07 7.87 -5.94
CA ILE A 41 9.33 7.69 -5.23
C ILE A 41 9.79 6.25 -5.42
N ASN A 42 11.00 6.06 -5.95
CA ASN A 42 11.62 4.74 -6.00
C ASN A 42 12.20 4.38 -4.62
N ALA A 43 11.45 3.64 -3.82
CA ALA A 43 11.84 3.24 -2.47
C ALA A 43 11.08 1.99 -2.00
N ASP A 44 11.60 1.33 -0.97
CA ASP A 44 10.89 0.28 -0.26
C ASP A 44 9.92 0.91 0.76
N ALA A 45 8.62 0.64 0.67
CA ALA A 45 7.61 1.18 1.58
C ALA A 45 7.84 0.79 3.05
N MET A 46 8.50 -0.34 3.31
CA MET A 46 8.86 -0.77 4.66
C MET A 46 9.95 0.13 5.27
N GLU A 47 10.84 0.67 4.43
CA GLU A 47 12.00 1.45 4.86
C GLU A 47 11.80 2.95 4.70
N TYR A 48 10.98 3.39 3.74
CA TYR A 48 10.73 4.78 3.44
C TYR A 48 10.28 5.57 4.67
N CYS A 49 10.90 6.73 4.89
CA CYS A 49 10.55 7.64 5.96
C CYS A 49 9.97 8.91 5.32
N PRO A 50 8.65 9.15 5.43
CA PRO A 50 8.06 10.40 4.96
C PRO A 50 8.76 11.61 5.59
N PRO A 51 8.88 12.73 4.86
CA PRO A 51 9.41 13.97 5.42
C PRO A 51 8.67 14.38 6.70
N ALA A 52 9.37 15.04 7.62
CA ALA A 52 8.79 15.46 8.89
C ALA A 52 7.55 16.36 8.68
N GLY A 53 6.46 16.04 9.37
CA GLY A 53 5.20 16.78 9.29
C GLY A 53 4.25 16.35 8.17
N VAL A 54 4.66 15.39 7.31
CA VAL A 54 3.77 14.79 6.33
C VAL A 54 2.77 13.88 7.03
N THR A 55 1.49 14.02 6.68
CA THR A 55 0.38 13.16 7.09
C THR A 55 -0.50 12.85 5.89
N TYR A 56 -1.23 11.73 5.94
CA TYR A 56 -2.06 11.23 4.85
C TYR A 56 -3.49 10.99 5.33
N ASN A 57 -4.48 11.30 4.50
CA ASN A 57 -5.86 10.91 4.82
C ASN A 57 -6.12 9.42 4.59
N ALA A 58 -5.33 8.80 3.70
CA ALA A 58 -5.43 7.37 3.40
C ALA A 58 -4.07 6.80 2.97
N CYS A 59 -3.75 5.59 3.45
CA CYS A 59 -2.64 4.77 2.95
C CYS A 59 -3.20 3.43 2.42
N TRP A 60 -2.89 3.10 1.17
CA TRP A 60 -3.28 1.83 0.56
C TRP A 60 -2.04 1.03 0.19
N HIS A 61 -1.90 -0.17 0.77
CA HIS A 61 -0.72 -1.02 0.62
C HIS A 61 -0.99 -2.15 -0.38
N ASP A 62 -0.52 -1.98 -1.63
CA ASP A 62 -0.66 -2.94 -2.73
C ASP A 62 0.72 -3.58 -3.05
N ILE A 63 1.17 -4.50 -2.18
CA ILE A 63 2.57 -4.99 -2.17
C ILE A 63 2.68 -6.50 -2.42
N TRP A 64 1.78 -7.30 -1.86
CA TRP A 64 1.93 -8.77 -1.85
C TRP A 64 1.35 -9.40 -3.11
N THR A 65 2.12 -10.28 -3.73
CA THR A 65 1.74 -10.97 -4.98
C THR A 65 0.80 -12.15 -4.76
N ASP A 66 0.76 -12.67 -3.53
CA ASP A 66 -0.10 -13.77 -3.12
C ASP A 66 -0.86 -13.43 -1.83
N PHE A 67 -1.86 -14.26 -1.53
CA PHE A 67 -2.61 -14.20 -0.29
C PHE A 67 -2.10 -15.28 0.66
N ALA A 68 -0.90 -15.12 1.21
CA ALA A 68 -0.31 -16.06 2.16
C ALA A 68 -0.47 -15.57 3.60
N THR A 69 -0.71 -16.47 4.55
CA THR A 69 -0.81 -16.11 5.99
C THR A 69 0.48 -15.47 6.52
N ALA A 70 1.63 -15.80 5.94
CA ALA A 70 2.91 -15.17 6.25
C ALA A 70 2.95 -13.66 5.94
N ASN A 71 2.08 -13.17 5.06
CA ASN A 71 2.01 -11.76 4.69
C ASN A 71 1.40 -10.90 5.80
N LEU A 72 0.56 -11.47 6.67
CA LEU A 72 -0.12 -10.74 7.76
C LEU A 72 0.86 -10.02 8.69
N ALA A 73 1.97 -10.66 9.04
CA ALA A 73 2.99 -10.04 9.89
C ALA A 73 3.65 -8.82 9.23
N GLN A 74 3.82 -8.86 7.91
CA GLN A 74 4.34 -7.72 7.15
C GLN A 74 3.28 -6.63 7.00
N MET A 75 2.01 -6.99 6.74
CA MET A 75 0.88 -6.06 6.71
C MET A 75 0.78 -5.30 8.03
N ASP A 76 0.77 -6.00 9.16
CA ASP A 76 0.70 -5.39 10.50
C ASP A 76 1.88 -4.46 10.79
N LYS A 77 3.09 -4.85 10.36
CA LYS A 77 4.30 -4.02 10.51
C LYS A 77 4.18 -2.73 9.72
N LEU A 78 3.75 -2.83 8.46
CA LEU A 78 3.61 -1.68 7.59
C LEU A 78 2.49 -0.76 8.06
N GLU A 79 1.34 -1.33 8.45
CA GLU A 79 0.23 -0.56 8.98
C GLU A 79 0.60 0.14 10.30
N SER A 80 1.37 -0.53 11.16
CA SER A 80 1.87 0.10 12.39
C SER A 80 2.84 1.25 12.10
N LYS A 81 3.65 1.18 11.04
CA LYS A 81 4.57 2.24 10.63
C LYS A 81 3.83 3.51 10.19
N TYR A 82 2.70 3.39 9.48
CA TYR A 82 1.94 4.54 8.97
C TYR A 82 0.81 5.00 9.88
N ARG A 83 0.52 4.26 10.96
CA ARG A 83 -0.58 4.52 11.90
C ARG A 83 -0.64 5.95 12.43
N ASP A 84 0.50 6.52 12.82
CA ASP A 84 0.53 7.84 13.48
C ASP A 84 0.56 9.01 12.49
N ILE A 85 0.68 8.72 11.20
CA ILE A 85 0.75 9.72 10.13
C ILE A 85 -0.36 9.51 9.09
N CYS A 86 -1.37 8.69 9.40
CA CYS A 86 -2.48 8.45 8.52
C CYS A 86 -3.82 8.26 9.22
N ASP A 87 -4.91 8.84 8.68
CA ASP A 87 -6.26 8.71 9.24
C ASP A 87 -6.88 7.31 8.99
N TRP A 88 -6.62 6.73 7.81
CA TRP A 88 -7.13 5.42 7.41
C TRP A 88 -6.11 4.63 6.62
N GLN A 89 -6.05 3.32 6.80
CA GLN A 89 -5.20 2.48 5.96
C GLN A 89 -5.79 1.10 5.71
N GLY A 90 -5.32 0.46 4.64
CA GLY A 90 -5.66 -0.91 4.31
C GLY A 90 -4.60 -1.56 3.44
N SER A 91 -4.56 -2.89 3.48
CA SER A 91 -3.65 -3.72 2.70
C SER A 91 -4.44 -4.60 1.73
N TRP A 92 -4.07 -4.60 0.45
CA TRP A 92 -4.67 -5.49 -0.53
C TRP A 92 -4.46 -6.96 -0.12
N GLY A 93 -5.50 -7.76 -0.18
CA GLY A 93 -5.42 -9.19 0.15
C GLY A 93 -5.46 -9.51 1.64
N ARG A 94 -5.63 -8.51 2.53
CA ARG A 94 -5.62 -8.74 3.98
C ARG A 94 -6.72 -9.69 4.42
N GLU A 95 -7.97 -9.44 3.99
CA GLU A 95 -9.12 -10.27 4.35
C GLU A 95 -8.91 -11.72 3.89
N GLU A 96 -8.37 -11.93 2.69
CA GLU A 96 -8.07 -13.25 2.15
C GLU A 96 -6.96 -13.96 2.95
N CYS A 97 -5.93 -13.23 3.39
CA CYS A 97 -4.89 -13.77 4.26
C CYS A 97 -5.44 -14.15 5.64
N GLU A 98 -6.31 -13.33 6.23
CA GLU A 98 -6.97 -13.61 7.52
C GLU A 98 -7.90 -14.82 7.41
N GLN A 99 -8.69 -14.92 6.35
CA GLN A 99 -9.57 -16.05 6.10
C GLN A 99 -8.78 -17.37 5.97
N LYS A 100 -7.65 -17.37 5.25
CA LYS A 100 -6.78 -18.54 5.18
C LYS A 100 -6.22 -18.93 6.54
N LEU A 101 -5.86 -17.96 7.39
CA LEU A 101 -5.36 -18.25 8.73
C LEU A 101 -6.44 -18.97 9.57
N ILE A 102 -7.69 -18.53 9.48
CA ILE A 102 -8.83 -19.17 10.14
C ILE A 102 -9.00 -20.61 9.63
N GLU A 103 -8.93 -20.82 8.32
CA GLU A 103 -9.03 -22.15 7.71
C GLU A 103 -7.92 -23.10 8.18
N PHE A 104 -6.67 -22.63 8.24
CA PHE A 104 -5.56 -23.42 8.77
C PHE A 104 -5.77 -23.80 10.24
N GLN A 105 -6.22 -22.87 11.08
CA GLN A 105 -6.47 -23.12 12.50
C GLN A 105 -7.59 -24.13 12.72
N ASN A 106 -8.64 -24.10 11.90
CA ASN A 106 -9.74 -25.07 11.98
C ASN A 106 -9.29 -26.47 11.58
N LEU A 107 -8.40 -26.61 10.59
CA LEU A 107 -7.85 -27.91 10.17
C LEU A 107 -6.92 -28.54 11.21
N GLU A 108 -6.22 -27.75 12.02
CA GLU A 108 -5.36 -28.25 13.11
C GLU A 108 -6.14 -28.62 14.38
N ALA A 109 -7.41 -28.22 14.46
CA ALA A 109 -8.27 -28.47 15.61
C ALA A 109 -9.07 -29.80 15.53
N ASP A 110 -9.09 -30.44 14.35
CA ASP A 110 -9.74 -31.74 14.06
C ASP A 110 -8.74 -32.92 14.09
#